data_AF-A0A4X2KUD8-F1
#
_entry.id   AF-A0A4X2KUD8-F1
#
_cell.length_a   1.000
_cell.length_b   1.000
_cell.length_c   1.000
_cell.angle_alpha   90.00
_cell.angle_beta   90.00
_cell.angle_gamma   90.00
#
_symmetry.space_group_name_H-M   'P 1'
#
loop_
_entity.id
_entity.type
_entity.pdbx_description
1 polymer ?
#
loop_
_entity_poly.entity_id
_entity_poly.type
_entity_poly.pdbx_seq_one_letter_code
_entity_poly.pdbx_strand_id
1 'polypeptide(L)'
;MAPTKKGGEKKKGCSAVNDVVTREYTINIHKRIHGVGFKKRAPQVLKEIRRFAMKEMGTPDVLIDTRLNKAVWAKGIRNAYTSSSRFTVVKDT
;
A
#
# COMPACT_ATOMS: atom_id res chain seq x y z
N MET A 1 -20.95 48.05 -10.96
CA MET A 1 -20.65 46.94 -10.02
C MET A 1 -19.50 46.13 -10.60
N ALA A 2 -18.33 46.15 -9.97
CA ALA A 2 -17.15 45.43 -10.44
C ALA A 2 -17.09 44.01 -9.86
N PRO A 3 -16.61 42.99 -10.59
CA PRO A 3 -16.41 41.65 -10.04
C PRO A 3 -15.16 41.64 -9.14
N THR A 4 -15.33 41.17 -7.91
CA THR A 4 -14.26 40.99 -6.93
C THR A 4 -13.42 39.76 -7.26
N LYS A 5 -12.17 39.97 -7.68
CA LYS A 5 -11.11 38.95 -7.64
C LYS A 5 -10.64 38.79 -6.19
N LYS A 6 -10.69 37.58 -5.63
CA LYS A 6 -9.60 36.92 -4.87
C LYS A 6 -10.09 35.69 -4.12
N GLY A 7 -9.55 34.55 -4.51
CA GLY A 7 -9.59 33.30 -3.77
C GLY A 7 -8.55 32.36 -4.35
N GLY A 8 -7.30 32.83 -4.44
CA GLY A 8 -6.18 32.01 -4.86
C GLY A 8 -5.96 30.93 -3.81
N GLU A 9 -6.45 29.73 -4.10
CA GLU A 9 -6.18 28.55 -3.30
C GLU A 9 -4.66 28.36 -3.26
N LYS A 10 -4.08 28.57 -2.07
CA LYS A 10 -2.67 28.27 -1.80
C LYS A 10 -2.48 26.79 -2.12
N LYS A 11 -1.92 26.48 -3.28
CA LYS A 11 -1.25 25.21 -3.52
C LYS A 11 -0.19 25.11 -2.42
N LYS A 12 -0.47 24.27 -1.40
CA LYS A 12 0.54 23.85 -0.44
C LYS A 12 1.71 23.35 -1.28
N GLY A 13 2.83 24.06 -1.20
CA GLY A 13 4.03 23.72 -1.95
C GLY A 13 4.33 22.25 -1.71
N CYS A 14 4.28 21.46 -2.80
CA CYS A 14 4.72 20.08 -2.74
C CYS A 14 6.24 20.18 -2.58
N SER A 15 6.72 20.04 -1.36
CA SER A 15 8.15 19.95 -1.11
C SER A 15 8.65 18.68 -1.76
N ALA A 16 9.65 18.81 -2.65
CA ALA A 16 10.35 17.72 -3.34
C ALA A 16 11.02 16.69 -2.41
N VAL A 17 10.86 16.84 -1.10
CA VAL A 17 11.31 15.90 -0.06
C VAL A 17 10.37 14.70 0.05
N ASN A 18 9.13 14.79 -0.44
CA ASN A 18 8.19 13.66 -0.48
C ASN A 18 8.29 12.80 -1.75
N ASP A 19 9.20 13.16 -2.64
CA ASP A 19 9.35 12.52 -3.94
C ASP A 19 9.98 11.13 -3.82
N VAL A 20 10.98 10.97 -2.94
CA VAL A 20 11.61 9.68 -2.64
C VAL A 20 11.42 9.36 -1.16
N VAL A 21 10.57 8.37 -0.87
CA VAL A 21 10.24 7.98 0.51
C VAL A 21 10.38 6.48 0.68
N THR A 22 11.35 6.06 1.48
CA THR A 22 11.54 4.67 1.92
C THR A 22 11.02 4.51 3.33
N ARG A 23 10.03 3.64 3.54
CA ARG A 23 9.48 3.35 4.88
C ARG A 23 9.32 1.86 5.10
N GLU A 24 9.67 1.41 6.31
CA GLU A 24 9.39 0.05 6.75
C GLU A 24 8.03 -0.01 7.45
N TYR A 25 7.16 -0.86 6.96
CA TYR A 25 5.82 -1.05 7.50
C TYR A 25 5.62 -2.47 7.98
N THR A 26 4.84 -2.62 9.04
CA THR A 26 4.33 -3.92 9.51
C THR A 26 2.83 -3.97 9.25
N ILE A 27 2.36 -4.89 8.41
CA ILE A 27 0.93 -5.17 8.24
C ILE A 27 0.57 -6.40 9.04
N ASN A 28 -0.48 -6.27 9.85
CA ASN A 28 -1.19 -7.42 10.40
C ASN A 28 -2.11 -8.03 9.32
N ILE A 29 -1.63 -9.08 8.66
CA ILE A 29 -2.37 -9.76 7.58
C ILE A 29 -3.53 -10.58 8.14
N HIS A 30 -3.35 -11.21 9.32
CA HIS A 30 -4.37 -12.05 9.96
C HIS A 30 -5.71 -11.34 10.13
N LYS A 31 -5.69 -10.09 10.61
CA LYS A 31 -6.91 -9.29 10.78
C LYS A 31 -7.61 -8.96 9.46
N ARG A 32 -6.84 -8.81 8.38
CA ARG A 32 -7.36 -8.43 7.05
C ARG A 32 -7.94 -9.60 6.26
N ILE A 33 -7.44 -10.81 6.51
CA ILE A 33 -7.92 -12.04 5.84
C ILE A 33 -8.95 -12.82 6.66
N HIS A 34 -9.39 -12.27 7.78
CA HIS A 34 -10.41 -12.89 8.62
C HIS A 34 -11.72 -13.04 7.83
N GLY A 35 -12.32 -14.24 7.85
CA GLY A 35 -13.53 -14.55 7.09
C GLY A 35 -13.33 -14.79 5.59
N VAL A 36 -12.11 -14.69 5.05
CA VAL A 36 -11.85 -14.97 3.62
C VAL A 36 -11.74 -16.48 3.40
N GLY A 37 -12.48 -16.98 2.41
CA GLY A 37 -12.44 -18.38 2.01
C GLY A 37 -11.04 -18.85 1.59
N PHE A 38 -10.68 -20.08 1.96
CA PHE A 38 -9.30 -20.58 1.83
C PHE A 38 -8.73 -20.52 0.40
N LYS A 39 -9.56 -20.75 -0.63
CA LYS A 39 -9.14 -20.68 -2.04
C LYS A 39 -8.76 -19.27 -2.49
N LYS A 40 -9.13 -18.22 -1.75
CA LYS A 40 -8.88 -16.82 -2.13
C LYS A 40 -7.92 -16.09 -1.19
N ARG A 41 -7.35 -16.76 -0.18
CA ARG A 41 -6.52 -16.09 0.84
C ARG A 41 -5.24 -15.46 0.27
N ALA A 42 -4.37 -16.24 -0.36
CA ALA A 42 -3.14 -15.71 -0.96
C ALA A 42 -3.37 -14.53 -1.93
N PRO A 43 -4.30 -14.60 -2.92
CA PRO A 43 -4.56 -13.45 -3.78
C PRO A 43 -5.20 -12.28 -3.03
N GLN A 44 -5.97 -12.51 -1.95
CA GLN A 44 -6.49 -11.42 -1.11
C GLN A 44 -5.38 -10.71 -0.34
N VAL A 45 -4.37 -11.44 0.16
CA VAL A 45 -3.21 -10.85 0.85
C VAL A 45 -2.49 -9.86 -0.07
N LEU A 46 -2.24 -10.25 -1.32
CA LEU A 46 -1.59 -9.37 -2.30
C LEU A 46 -2.41 -8.10 -2.57
N LYS A 47 -3.74 -8.24 -2.70
CA LYS A 47 -4.64 -7.09 -2.85
C LYS A 47 -4.59 -6.15 -1.64
N GLU A 48 -4.53 -6.70 -0.44
CA GLU A 48 -4.46 -5.91 0.79
C GLU A 48 -3.10 -5.22 0.98
N ILE A 49 -2.00 -5.85 0.59
CA ILE A 49 -0.68 -5.21 0.55
C ILE A 49 -0.71 -4.03 -0.44
N ARG A 50 -1.28 -4.24 -1.63
CA ARG A 50 -1.42 -3.17 -2.64
C ARG A 50 -2.27 -2.01 -2.13
N ARG A 51 -3.42 -2.31 -1.53
CA ARG A 51 -4.33 -1.32 -0.95
C ARG A 51 -3.69 -0.55 0.19
N PHE A 52 -2.86 -1.20 1.01
CA PHE A 52 -2.12 -0.54 2.08
C PHE A 52 -1.08 0.43 1.52
N ALA A 53 -0.27 0.00 0.54
CA ALA A 53 0.71 0.87 -0.09
C ALA A 53 0.07 2.09 -0.77
N MET A 54 -1.05 1.90 -1.49
CA MET A 54 -1.82 3.00 -2.08
C MET A 54 -2.30 4.01 -1.03
N LYS A 55 -2.78 3.52 0.12
CA LYS A 55 -3.29 4.38 1.20
C LYS A 55 -2.20 5.19 1.89
N GLU A 56 -1.06 4.57 2.17
CA GLU A 56 0.03 5.19 2.93
C GLU A 56 0.92 6.10 2.06
N MET A 57 1.20 5.69 0.82
CA MET A 57 2.08 6.44 -0.09
C MET A 57 1.33 7.40 -1.02
N GLY A 58 0.01 7.22 -1.18
CA GLY A 58 -0.83 8.02 -2.07
C GLY A 58 -0.54 7.82 -3.55
N THR A 59 0.15 6.73 -3.92
CA THR A 59 0.48 6.40 -5.31
C THR A 59 -0.55 5.43 -5.92
N PRO A 60 -1.00 5.66 -7.17
CA PRO A 60 -1.91 4.73 -7.85
C PRO A 60 -1.19 3.44 -8.30
N ASP A 61 0.08 3.57 -8.67
CA ASP A 61 0.90 2.46 -9.15
C ASP A 61 1.75 1.89 -8.01
N VAL A 62 1.60 0.59 -7.79
CA VAL A 62 2.29 -0.16 -6.74
C VAL A 62 2.82 -1.44 -7.36
N LEU A 63 4.14 -1.54 -7.43
CA LEU A 63 4.85 -2.73 -7.87
C LEU A 63 5.19 -3.58 -6.65
N ILE A 64 4.81 -4.86 -6.69
CA ILE A 64 5.12 -5.83 -5.64
C ILE A 64 6.37 -6.60 -6.07
N ASP A 65 7.40 -6.59 -5.23
CA ASP A 65 8.61 -7.35 -5.51
C ASP A 65 8.32 -8.87 -5.63
N THR A 66 9.06 -9.52 -6.53
CA THR A 66 8.89 -10.96 -6.80
C THR A 66 9.24 -11.83 -5.60
N ARG A 67 10.16 -11.42 -4.72
CA ARG A 67 10.52 -12.14 -3.50
C ARG A 67 9.37 -12.09 -2.50
N LEU A 68 8.74 -10.92 -2.35
CA LEU A 68 7.56 -10.77 -1.50
C LEU A 68 6.41 -11.65 -2.03
N ASN A 69 6.17 -11.64 -3.34
CA ASN A 69 5.15 -12.50 -3.95
C ASN A 69 5.44 -13.99 -3.68
N LYS A 70 6.67 -14.46 -3.96
CA LYS A 70 7.06 -15.86 -3.68
C LYS A 70 6.87 -16.22 -2.20
N ALA A 71 7.20 -15.32 -1.28
CA ALA A 71 7.04 -15.55 0.14
C ALA A 71 5.55 -15.67 0.56
N VAL A 72 4.65 -14.89 -0.05
CA VAL A 72 3.19 -15.01 0.12
C VAL A 72 2.67 -16.37 -0.37
N TRP A 73 3.20 -16.86 -1.48
CA TRP A 73 2.78 -18.13 -2.07
C TRP A 73 3.49 -19.37 -1.51
N ALA A 74 4.60 -19.20 -0.77
CA ALA A 74 5.45 -20.31 -0.29
C ALA A 74 4.70 -21.32 0.59
N LYS A 75 3.72 -20.85 1.39
CA LYS A 75 2.90 -21.71 2.26
C LYS A 75 1.62 -22.21 1.58
N GLY A 76 1.47 -21.96 0.28
CA GLY A 76 0.28 -22.29 -0.50
C GLY A 76 -0.90 -21.35 -0.27
N ILE A 77 -2.01 -21.65 -0.94
CA ILE A 77 -3.15 -20.73 -1.04
C ILE A 77 -3.91 -20.54 0.28
N ARG A 78 -3.96 -21.57 1.13
CA ARG A 78 -4.74 -21.61 2.38
C ARG A 78 -4.04 -20.93 3.54
N ASN A 79 -2.72 -21.04 3.59
CA ASN A 79 -1.91 -20.64 4.74
C ASN A 79 -1.04 -19.40 4.45
N ALA A 80 -1.47 -18.57 3.50
CA ALA A 80 -0.86 -17.28 3.23
C ALA A 80 -0.94 -16.41 4.50
N TYR A 81 0.22 -16.20 5.12
CA TYR A 81 0.51 -15.39 6.31
C TYR A 81 -0.64 -15.22 7.32
N THR A 82 -0.65 -16.09 8.33
CA THR A 82 -1.44 -15.92 9.56
C THR A 82 -0.79 -14.96 10.57
N SER A 83 0.34 -14.33 10.23
CA SER A 83 1.13 -13.45 11.10
C SER A 83 1.30 -12.06 10.51
N SER A 84 1.72 -11.11 11.35
CA SER A 84 2.19 -9.80 10.90
C SER A 84 3.44 -9.95 10.03
N SER A 85 3.49 -9.26 8.90
CA SER A 85 4.65 -9.26 8.01
C SER A 85 5.22 -7.85 7.91
N ARG A 86 6.55 -7.77 8.00
CA ARG A 86 7.33 -6.56 7.75
C ARG A 86 7.68 -6.49 6.27
N PHE A 87 7.45 -5.35 5.65
CA PHE A 87 7.84 -5.09 4.27
C PHE A 87 8.26 -3.62 4.14
N THR A 88 9.23 -3.38 3.27
CA THR A 88 9.70 -2.06 2.93
C THR A 88 8.89 -1.56 1.74
N VAL A 89 8.34 -0.36 1.85
CA VAL A 89 7.68 0.32 0.74
C VAL A 89 8.57 1.47 0.33
N VAL A 90 8.97 1.45 -0.94
CA VAL A 90 9.75 2.50 -1.57
C VAL A 90 8.81 3.24 -2.52
N LYS A 91 8.71 4.55 -2.34
CA LYS A 91 8.10 5.45 -3.29
C LYS A 91 9.23 6.10 -4.08
N ASP A 92 9.29 5.78 -5.36
CA ASP A 92 10.12 6.47 -6.33
C ASP A 92 9.21 7.38 -7.17
N THR A 93 9.71 8.56 -7.51
CA THR A 93 8.96 9.63 -8.19
C THR A 93 8.94 9.45 -9.70
#